data_AF-A0A6V7IPI1-F1
#
_entry.id   AF-A0A6V7IPI1-F1
#
_cell.length_a   1.000
_cell.length_b   1.000
_cell.length_c   1.000
_cell.angle_alpha   90.00
_cell.angle_beta   90.00
_cell.angle_gamma   90.00
#
_symmetry.space_group_name_H-M   'P 1'
#
loop_
_entity.id
_entity.type
_entity.pdbx_description
1 polymer ?
#
loop_
_entity_poly.entity_id
_entity_poly.type
_entity_poly.pdbx_seq_one_letter_code
_entity_poly.pdbx_strand_id
1 'polypeptide(L)'
;LVIRKVDKQMANLEADDPVSQLHKCAFYMKDTDHMYLCLSQERIIQFQATPCPKEANKEMINDGACWTIISTDKAEYQFFEGMGPVRSPVTPVPLVHSLHLNGGGDVAMLELKGDNFTPNLQVWFGDVEAETMYRCQEIMLCVVPDISLFRGEWLWVRQPTQVPVSLVRNDGIIYATGLTFTYTPEPGPRPHCPPADEIMRAPRNLPHNQPSMATPAIADVPWNSHHPPGQPGL
;
A
#
# COMPACT_ATOMS: atom_id res chain seq x y z
N LEU A 1 -27.47 3.80 -13.34
CA LEU A 1 -28.45 2.79 -12.89
C LEU A 1 -28.90 3.13 -11.48
N VAL A 2 -30.15 2.87 -11.12
CA VAL A 2 -30.68 2.94 -9.75
C VAL A 2 -31.03 1.52 -9.33
N ILE A 3 -30.40 1.02 -8.26
CA ILE A 3 -30.73 -0.29 -7.71
C ILE A 3 -32.08 -0.22 -6.99
N ARG A 4 -32.96 -1.19 -7.25
CA ARG A 4 -34.29 -1.28 -6.64
C ARG A 4 -34.47 -2.66 -6.03
N LYS A 5 -35.06 -2.72 -4.83
CA LYS A 5 -35.41 -3.98 -4.18
C LYS A 5 -36.49 -4.70 -4.98
N VAL A 6 -36.35 -6.00 -5.16
CA VAL A 6 -37.34 -6.82 -5.86
C VAL A 6 -38.01 -7.77 -4.89
N ASP A 7 -39.34 -7.73 -4.86
CA ASP A 7 -40.18 -8.76 -4.23
C ASP A 7 -41.05 -9.42 -5.31
N LYS A 8 -40.93 -10.75 -5.42
CA LYS A 8 -41.48 -11.56 -6.51
C LYS A 8 -40.95 -11.11 -7.88
N GLN A 9 -41.72 -10.30 -8.60
CA GLN A 9 -41.42 -9.71 -9.91
C GLN A 9 -41.76 -8.21 -9.93
N MET A 10 -41.71 -7.57 -8.76
CA MET A 10 -42.03 -6.16 -8.61
C MET A 10 -40.82 -5.41 -8.03
N ALA A 11 -40.36 -4.40 -8.76
CA ALA A 11 -39.38 -3.45 -8.27
C ALA A 11 -40.07 -2.43 -7.34
N ASN A 12 -39.57 -2.28 -6.13
CA ASN A 12 -40.02 -1.29 -5.16
C ASN A 12 -39.30 0.05 -5.40
N LEU A 13 -40.06 1.13 -5.54
CA LEU A 13 -39.58 2.48 -5.84
C LEU A 13 -39.10 3.25 -4.60
N GLU A 14 -39.52 2.83 -3.41
CA GLU A 14 -39.35 3.57 -2.13
C GLU A 14 -38.45 2.85 -1.13
N ALA A 15 -37.90 1.68 -1.48
CA ALA A 15 -37.00 0.96 -0.60
C ALA A 15 -35.70 1.75 -0.37
N ASP A 16 -35.38 1.98 0.91
CA ASP A 16 -34.18 2.71 1.36
C ASP A 16 -33.31 1.85 2.30
N ASP A 17 -33.62 0.55 2.41
CA ASP A 17 -32.80 -0.39 3.17
C ASP A 17 -31.48 -0.72 2.47
N PRO A 18 -30.37 -0.91 3.22
CA PRO A 18 -29.10 -1.35 2.64
C PRO A 18 -29.25 -2.66 1.85
N VAL A 19 -28.52 -2.75 0.75
CA VAL A 19 -28.48 -3.95 -0.09
C VAL A 19 -27.60 -5.01 0.58
N SER A 20 -28.16 -6.20 0.82
CA SER A 20 -27.46 -7.32 1.43
C SER A 20 -27.10 -8.41 0.43
N GLN A 21 -26.23 -9.33 0.85
CA GLN A 21 -25.84 -10.51 0.07
C GLN A 21 -27.05 -11.33 -0.35
N LEU A 22 -27.04 -11.80 -1.60
CA LEU A 22 -28.07 -12.65 -2.20
C LEU A 22 -29.46 -12.01 -2.30
N HIS A 23 -29.59 -10.70 -2.06
CA HIS A 23 -30.83 -9.99 -2.35
C HIS A 23 -31.16 -10.05 -3.84
N LYS A 24 -32.47 -10.13 -4.13
CA LYS A 24 -32.99 -9.87 -5.46
C LYS A 24 -33.17 -8.37 -5.65
N CYS A 25 -32.61 -7.86 -6.73
CA CYS A 25 -32.69 -6.45 -7.10
C CYS A 25 -32.91 -6.29 -8.60
N ALA A 26 -33.31 -5.09 -9.01
CA ALA A 26 -33.41 -4.68 -10.39
C ALA A 26 -32.61 -3.38 -10.58
N PHE A 27 -32.11 -3.15 -11.80
CA PHE A 27 -31.33 -1.96 -12.12
C PHE A 27 -32.10 -1.08 -13.10
N TYR A 28 -32.72 -0.02 -12.57
CA TYR A 28 -33.45 0.97 -13.34
C TYR A 28 -32.48 1.91 -14.08
N MET A 29 -32.74 2.18 -15.36
CA MET A 29 -32.02 3.16 -16.16
C MET A 29 -32.53 4.56 -15.81
N LYS A 30 -31.73 5.35 -15.10
CA LYS A 30 -32.12 6.71 -14.69
C LYS A 30 -32.46 7.57 -15.92
N ASP A 31 -33.44 8.45 -15.78
CA ASP A 31 -33.89 9.39 -16.82
C ASP A 31 -34.46 8.70 -18.07
N THR A 32 -35.01 7.50 -17.89
CA THR A 32 -35.71 6.74 -18.94
C THR A 32 -37.16 6.47 -18.55
N ASP A 33 -37.96 6.06 -19.53
CA ASP A 33 -39.35 5.69 -19.29
C ASP A 33 -39.46 4.24 -18.78
N HIS A 34 -39.27 4.05 -17.48
CA HIS A 34 -39.38 2.75 -16.80
C HIS A 34 -38.51 1.63 -17.40
N MET A 35 -37.33 1.95 -17.96
CA MET A 35 -36.45 0.95 -18.56
C MET A 35 -35.54 0.31 -17.52
N TYR A 36 -35.37 -1.02 -17.59
CA TYR A 36 -34.50 -1.79 -16.71
C TYR A 36 -33.44 -2.57 -17.47
N LEU A 37 -32.29 -2.78 -16.84
CA LEU A 37 -31.29 -3.75 -17.26
C LEU A 37 -31.89 -5.16 -17.20
N CYS A 38 -31.98 -5.81 -18.35
CA CYS A 38 -32.66 -7.09 -18.49
C CYS A 38 -31.79 -8.06 -19.31
N LEU A 39 -31.74 -9.32 -18.87
CA LEU A 39 -31.19 -10.43 -19.63
C LEU A 39 -32.26 -11.00 -20.56
N SER A 40 -31.96 -11.06 -21.85
CA SER A 40 -32.76 -11.79 -22.82
C SER A 40 -31.86 -12.76 -23.58
N GLN A 41 -32.05 -14.06 -23.34
CA GLN A 41 -31.14 -15.10 -23.81
C GLN A 41 -29.72 -14.82 -23.27
N GLU A 42 -28.74 -14.58 -24.15
CA GLU A 42 -27.35 -14.24 -23.79
C GLU A 42 -27.05 -12.74 -23.93
N ARG A 43 -28.07 -11.90 -24.14
CA ARG A 43 -27.90 -10.47 -24.39
C ARG A 43 -28.41 -9.64 -23.22
N ILE A 44 -27.61 -8.65 -22.86
CA ILE A 44 -28.03 -7.56 -21.98
C ILE A 44 -28.78 -6.54 -22.82
N ILE A 45 -30.04 -6.30 -22.47
CA ILE A 45 -30.95 -5.39 -23.16
C ILE A 45 -31.57 -4.40 -22.15
N GLN A 46 -32.23 -3.38 -22.67
CA GLN A 46 -33.17 -2.57 -21.89
C GLN A 46 -34.57 -3.13 -22.10
N PHE A 47 -35.33 -3.32 -21.03
CA PHE A 47 -36.72 -3.78 -21.10
C PHE A 47 -37.61 -2.85 -20.28
N GLN A 48 -38.72 -2.42 -20.86
CA GLN A 48 -39.65 -1.50 -20.20
C GLN A 48 -40.51 -2.25 -19.18
N ALA A 49 -40.55 -1.75 -17.95
CA ALA A 49 -41.43 -2.27 -16.90
C ALA A 49 -42.87 -1.75 -17.08
N THR A 50 -43.83 -2.45 -16.48
CA THR A 50 -45.23 -2.00 -16.44
C THR A 50 -45.55 -1.48 -15.04
N PRO A 51 -46.05 -0.25 -14.86
CA PRO A 51 -46.49 0.24 -13.55
C PRO A 51 -47.51 -0.70 -12.90
N CYS A 52 -47.41 -0.95 -11.59
CA CYS A 52 -48.35 -1.82 -10.90
C CYS A 52 -49.72 -1.11 -10.74
N PRO A 53 -50.84 -1.72 -11.18
CA PRO A 53 -52.16 -1.08 -11.11
C PRO A 53 -52.71 -0.94 -9.69
N LYS A 54 -52.16 -1.69 -8.72
CA LYS A 54 -52.63 -1.71 -7.31
C LYS A 54 -51.72 -0.93 -6.37
N GLU A 55 -50.45 -0.78 -6.69
CA GLU A 55 -49.42 -0.24 -5.80
C GLU A 55 -48.58 0.78 -6.59
N ALA A 56 -48.82 2.08 -6.36
CA ALA A 56 -48.17 3.15 -7.12
C ALA A 56 -46.64 3.20 -6.94
N ASN A 57 -46.14 2.65 -5.83
CA ASN A 57 -44.71 2.56 -5.52
C ASN A 57 -44.05 1.26 -6.03
N LYS A 58 -44.70 0.54 -6.96
CA LYS A 58 -44.17 -0.69 -7.56
C LYS A 58 -44.30 -0.70 -9.08
N GLU A 59 -43.32 -1.33 -9.71
CA GLU A 59 -43.32 -1.60 -11.15
C GLU A 59 -43.14 -3.11 -11.37
N MET A 60 -43.99 -3.70 -12.22
CA MET A 60 -43.87 -5.09 -12.65
C MET A 60 -42.75 -5.21 -13.68
N ILE A 61 -41.77 -6.06 -13.38
CA ILE A 61 -40.57 -6.28 -14.19
C ILE A 61 -40.55 -7.71 -14.74
N ASN A 62 -39.82 -7.90 -15.85
CA ASN A 62 -39.58 -9.23 -16.40
C ASN A 62 -38.61 -10.03 -15.51
N ASP A 63 -38.70 -11.37 -15.52
CA ASP A 63 -37.75 -12.24 -14.82
C ASP A 63 -36.29 -11.97 -15.20
N GLY A 64 -36.01 -11.64 -16.46
CA GLY A 64 -34.67 -11.27 -16.92
C GLY A 64 -34.12 -9.97 -16.31
N ALA A 65 -34.96 -9.14 -15.69
CA ALA A 65 -34.57 -7.93 -14.98
C ALA A 65 -34.38 -8.15 -13.47
N CYS A 66 -34.62 -9.37 -12.98
CA CYS A 66 -34.39 -9.77 -11.59
C CYS A 66 -32.97 -10.34 -11.42
N TRP A 67 -32.10 -9.58 -10.77
CA TRP A 67 -30.71 -9.96 -10.52
C TRP A 67 -30.50 -10.34 -9.07
N THR A 68 -29.69 -11.37 -8.82
CA THR A 68 -29.18 -11.66 -7.48
C THR A 68 -27.80 -11.04 -7.33
N ILE A 69 -27.65 -10.16 -6.34
CA ILE A 69 -26.37 -9.49 -6.06
C ILE A 69 -25.58 -10.26 -5.00
N ILE A 70 -24.28 -10.40 -5.21
CA ILE A 70 -23.36 -11.03 -4.28
C ILE A 70 -22.02 -10.30 -4.37
N SER A 71 -21.37 -10.07 -3.23
CA SER A 71 -19.99 -9.60 -3.21
C SER A 71 -19.07 -10.72 -3.66
N THR A 72 -18.10 -10.36 -4.49
CA THR A 72 -17.05 -11.26 -4.96
C THR A 72 -15.71 -10.79 -4.43
N ASP A 73 -14.80 -11.74 -4.21
CA ASP A 73 -13.41 -11.45 -3.89
C ASP A 73 -12.49 -12.15 -4.89
N LYS A 74 -11.23 -11.72 -5.00
CA LYS A 74 -10.25 -12.23 -5.95
C LYS A 74 -8.88 -12.38 -5.28
N ALA A 75 -8.36 -13.61 -5.31
CA ALA A 75 -6.94 -13.86 -5.06
C ALA A 75 -6.19 -13.98 -6.39
N GLU A 76 -5.08 -13.25 -6.53
CA GLU A 76 -4.19 -13.31 -7.69
C GLU A 76 -2.78 -13.66 -7.25
N TYR A 77 -2.13 -14.56 -7.98
CA TYR A 77 -0.78 -15.01 -7.72
C TYR A 77 0.03 -14.97 -9.02
N GLN A 78 1.20 -14.34 -8.96
CA GLN A 78 2.10 -14.21 -10.10
C GLN A 78 3.48 -14.77 -9.75
N PHE A 79 4.04 -15.60 -10.62
CA PHE A 79 5.39 -16.13 -10.47
C PHE A 79 6.04 -16.35 -11.84
N PHE A 80 7.37 -16.39 -11.86
CA PHE A 80 8.16 -16.69 -13.04
C PHE A 80 9.41 -17.52 -12.67
N GLU A 81 9.73 -18.53 -13.47
CA GLU A 81 10.91 -19.38 -13.30
C GLU A 81 12.15 -18.71 -13.92
N GLY A 82 12.74 -17.74 -13.19
CA GLY A 82 13.82 -16.88 -13.70
C GLY A 82 15.10 -17.61 -14.10
N MET A 83 15.36 -18.78 -13.49
CA MET A 83 16.53 -19.62 -13.77
C MET A 83 16.16 -20.96 -14.41
N GLY A 84 14.96 -21.05 -15.01
CA GLY A 84 14.41 -22.29 -15.54
C GLY A 84 13.72 -23.16 -14.48
N PRO A 85 13.33 -24.40 -14.85
CA PRO A 85 12.47 -25.23 -14.01
C PRO A 85 13.06 -25.57 -12.64
N VAL A 86 12.24 -25.44 -11.60
CA VAL A 86 12.62 -25.78 -10.21
C VAL A 86 12.03 -27.12 -9.75
N ARG A 87 12.64 -27.75 -8.74
CA ARG A 87 12.17 -29.04 -8.19
C ARG A 87 11.09 -28.89 -7.12
N SER A 88 11.10 -27.77 -6.40
CA SER A 88 10.18 -27.43 -5.32
C SER A 88 8.93 -26.74 -5.89
N PRO A 89 7.73 -26.97 -5.32
CA PRO A 89 6.55 -26.19 -5.68
C PRO A 89 6.79 -24.69 -5.54
N VAL A 90 6.17 -23.87 -6.39
CA VAL A 90 6.25 -22.40 -6.30
C VAL A 90 5.44 -21.83 -5.12
N THR A 91 4.61 -22.65 -4.48
CA THR A 91 3.78 -22.28 -3.32
C THR A 91 4.49 -22.56 -1.99
N PRO A 92 4.13 -21.84 -0.91
CA PRO A 92 3.16 -20.74 -0.86
C PRO A 92 3.70 -19.49 -1.56
N VAL A 93 2.83 -18.80 -2.31
CA VAL A 93 3.22 -17.57 -3.03
C VAL A 93 3.23 -16.40 -2.04
N PRO A 94 4.34 -15.67 -1.89
CA PRO A 94 4.40 -14.50 -1.03
C PRO A 94 3.55 -13.38 -1.60
N LEU A 95 2.72 -12.77 -0.77
CA LEU A 95 1.90 -11.60 -1.12
C LEU A 95 2.44 -10.39 -0.38
N VAL A 96 2.56 -9.26 -1.07
CA VAL A 96 2.94 -7.98 -0.44
C VAL A 96 1.75 -7.04 -0.51
N HIS A 97 1.26 -6.63 0.65
CA HIS A 97 0.11 -5.74 0.79
C HIS A 97 0.52 -4.26 0.81
N SER A 98 1.68 -3.96 1.40
CA SER A 98 2.14 -2.57 1.54
C SER A 98 3.65 -2.47 1.74
N LEU A 99 4.18 -1.32 1.37
CA LEU A 99 5.58 -0.92 1.54
C LEU A 99 5.63 0.31 2.47
N HIS A 100 6.49 0.29 3.47
CA HIS A 100 6.70 1.42 4.39
C HIS A 100 8.18 1.78 4.42
N LEU A 101 8.51 3.01 4.05
CA LEU A 101 9.87 3.52 4.10
C LEU A 101 10.19 4.05 5.50
N ASN A 102 11.27 3.56 6.09
CA ASN A 102 11.80 3.99 7.37
C ASN A 102 13.20 4.60 7.16
N GLY A 103 13.43 5.78 7.73
CA GLY A 103 14.72 6.50 7.62
C GLY A 103 14.85 7.37 6.38
N GLY A 104 16.08 7.79 6.08
CA GLY A 104 16.43 8.66 4.95
C GLY A 104 17.93 8.97 4.94
N GLY A 105 18.47 9.37 3.78
CA GLY A 105 19.91 9.59 3.60
C GLY A 105 20.70 8.28 3.52
N ASP A 106 21.78 8.15 4.30
CA ASP A 106 22.78 7.08 4.17
C ASP A 106 22.25 5.67 4.50
N VAL A 107 21.15 5.55 5.25
CA VAL A 107 20.51 4.26 5.57
C VAL A 107 18.99 4.41 5.52
N ALA A 108 18.43 4.12 4.35
CA ALA A 108 16.99 3.97 4.18
C ALA A 108 16.61 2.48 4.19
N MET A 109 15.59 2.12 4.94
CA MET A 109 15.08 0.76 5.04
C MET A 109 13.63 0.69 4.57
N LEU A 110 13.32 -0.30 3.73
CA LEU A 110 11.97 -0.57 3.28
C LEU A 110 11.40 -1.76 4.07
N GLU A 111 10.27 -1.55 4.73
CA GLU A 111 9.47 -2.58 5.37
C GLU A 111 8.37 -3.05 4.42
N LEU A 112 8.35 -4.36 4.17
CA LEU A 112 7.33 -5.05 3.40
C LEU A 112 6.38 -5.74 4.39
N LYS A 113 5.08 -5.47 4.27
CA LYS A 113 4.03 -6.19 5.00
C LYS A 113 3.20 -7.04 4.05
N GLY A 114 2.94 -8.28 4.43
CA GLY A 114 2.38 -9.27 3.52
C GLY A 114 2.03 -10.59 4.20
N ASP A 115 2.06 -11.67 3.42
CA ASP A 115 1.85 -13.05 3.86
C ASP A 115 2.88 -13.99 3.21
N ASN A 116 3.05 -15.16 3.82
CA ASN A 116 3.85 -16.28 3.31
C ASN A 116 5.33 -15.94 3.05
N PHE A 117 5.88 -14.94 3.74
CA PHE A 117 7.29 -14.66 3.67
C PHE A 117 8.12 -15.80 4.28
N THR A 118 9.30 -16.02 3.71
CA THR A 118 10.26 -17.01 4.21
C THR A 118 11.67 -16.43 4.20
N PRO A 119 12.60 -16.98 5.00
CA PRO A 119 14.01 -16.57 4.97
C PRO A 119 14.72 -16.81 3.63
N ASN A 120 14.12 -17.57 2.71
CA ASN A 120 14.68 -17.89 1.40
C ASN A 120 14.28 -16.87 0.32
N LEU A 121 13.57 -15.80 0.69
CA LEU A 121 13.17 -14.72 -0.21
C LEU A 121 14.10 -13.53 -0.05
N GLN A 122 14.45 -12.93 -1.18
CA GLN A 122 15.22 -11.70 -1.28
C GLN A 122 14.36 -10.62 -1.94
N VAL A 123 14.44 -9.38 -1.46
CA VAL A 123 13.80 -8.23 -2.09
C VAL A 123 14.67 -7.73 -3.24
N TRP A 124 14.05 -7.49 -4.38
CA TRP A 124 14.69 -6.93 -5.57
C TRP A 124 14.00 -5.64 -5.96
N PHE A 125 14.81 -4.63 -6.29
CA PHE A 125 14.37 -3.38 -6.87
C PHE A 125 14.81 -3.41 -8.33
N GLY A 126 13.87 -3.56 -9.27
CA GLY A 126 14.22 -3.80 -10.66
C GLY A 126 15.13 -5.03 -10.80
N ASP A 127 16.34 -4.79 -11.29
CA ASP A 127 17.42 -5.76 -11.47
C ASP A 127 18.48 -5.73 -10.35
N VAL A 128 18.25 -4.96 -9.28
CA VAL A 128 19.17 -4.82 -8.14
C VAL A 128 18.65 -5.60 -6.94
N GLU A 129 19.44 -6.58 -6.50
CA GLU A 129 19.22 -7.32 -5.26
C GLU A 129 19.47 -6.42 -4.03
N ALA A 130 18.55 -6.42 -3.06
CA ALA A 130 18.69 -5.68 -1.82
C ALA A 130 19.08 -6.58 -0.64
N GLU A 131 19.86 -6.05 0.31
CA GLU A 131 20.11 -6.75 1.58
C GLU A 131 18.80 -6.90 2.34
N THR A 132 18.38 -8.16 2.53
CA THR A 132 17.05 -8.50 3.02
C THR A 132 17.12 -9.19 4.38
N MET A 133 16.27 -8.76 5.31
CA MET A 133 16.15 -9.27 6.67
C MET A 133 14.73 -9.79 6.90
N TYR A 134 14.62 -11.11 7.05
CA TYR A 134 13.37 -11.77 7.41
C TYR A 134 13.03 -11.54 8.89
N ARG A 135 11.80 -11.11 9.20
CA ARG A 135 11.29 -11.01 10.58
C ARG A 135 10.31 -12.13 10.90
N CYS A 136 9.25 -12.25 10.10
CA CYS A 136 8.22 -13.28 10.23
C CYS A 136 7.51 -13.49 8.90
N GLN A 137 6.51 -14.37 8.86
CA GLN A 137 5.74 -14.67 7.64
C GLN A 137 4.96 -13.46 7.09
N GLU A 138 4.82 -12.40 7.87
CA GLU A 138 4.08 -11.19 7.51
C GLU A 138 4.97 -9.96 7.31
N ILE A 139 6.24 -10.00 7.75
CA ILE A 139 7.13 -8.82 7.75
C ILE A 139 8.53 -9.20 7.26
N MET A 140 8.99 -8.45 6.27
CA MET A 140 10.39 -8.43 5.80
C MET A 140 10.90 -6.99 5.77
N LEU A 141 12.19 -6.81 6.02
CA LEU A 141 12.88 -5.53 5.87
C LEU A 141 13.94 -5.68 4.78
N CYS A 142 14.26 -4.61 4.08
CA CYS A 142 15.45 -4.57 3.24
C CYS A 142 16.09 -3.17 3.27
N VAL A 143 17.38 -3.12 3.00
CA VAL A 143 18.10 -1.86 2.78
C VAL A 143 17.74 -1.36 1.38
N VAL A 144 17.31 -0.10 1.26
CA VAL A 144 17.03 0.51 -0.04
C VAL A 144 18.37 0.68 -0.79
N PRO A 145 18.52 0.07 -1.99
CA PRO A 145 19.76 0.20 -2.76
C PRO A 145 19.98 1.65 -3.21
N ASP A 146 21.25 2.05 -3.30
CA ASP A 146 21.62 3.35 -3.86
C ASP A 146 21.20 3.45 -5.34
N ILE A 147 20.75 4.63 -5.75
CA ILE A 147 20.24 4.85 -7.10
C ILE A 147 21.30 4.62 -8.19
N SER A 148 22.58 4.82 -7.88
CA SER A 148 23.67 4.62 -8.84
C SER A 148 23.80 3.18 -9.33
N LEU A 149 23.25 2.20 -8.60
CA LEU A 149 23.30 0.78 -8.95
C LEU A 149 22.42 0.42 -10.15
N PHE A 150 21.37 1.21 -10.44
CA PHE A 150 20.44 0.93 -11.55
C PHE A 150 21.01 1.34 -12.91
N ARG A 151 21.84 2.40 -12.93
CA ARG A 151 22.59 2.88 -14.11
C ARG A 151 23.81 3.65 -13.63
N GLY A 152 25.01 3.19 -14.00
CA GLY A 152 26.30 3.72 -13.52
C GLY A 152 26.60 5.21 -13.77
N GLU A 153 25.70 5.96 -14.41
CA GLU A 153 25.82 7.43 -14.58
C GLU A 153 24.93 8.23 -13.62
N TRP A 154 24.12 7.57 -12.78
CA TRP A 154 23.15 8.24 -11.90
C TRP A 154 23.77 8.53 -10.54
N LEU A 155 24.49 9.64 -10.44
CA LEU A 155 25.00 10.14 -9.14
C LEU A 155 23.89 10.77 -8.27
N TRP A 156 22.77 11.18 -8.88
CA TRP A 156 21.59 11.70 -8.21
C TRP A 156 20.35 11.58 -9.10
N VAL A 157 19.18 11.46 -8.47
CA VAL A 157 17.90 11.42 -9.16
C VAL A 157 17.57 12.84 -9.65
N ARG A 158 17.40 13.06 -10.96
CA ARG A 158 16.92 14.36 -11.51
C ARG A 158 15.40 14.44 -11.61
N GLN A 159 14.74 13.29 -11.74
CA GLN A 159 13.30 13.13 -11.83
C GLN A 159 12.88 11.88 -11.07
N PRO A 160 11.68 11.86 -10.44
CA PRO A 160 11.18 10.69 -9.73
C PRO A 160 11.33 9.42 -10.58
N THR A 161 12.04 8.42 -10.04
CA THR A 161 12.35 7.18 -10.75
C THR A 161 11.69 6.02 -10.05
N GLN A 162 10.79 5.36 -10.76
CA GLN A 162 10.04 4.23 -10.25
C GLN A 162 10.68 2.93 -10.68
N VAL A 163 10.89 2.03 -9.73
CA VAL A 163 11.41 0.68 -9.97
C VAL A 163 10.44 -0.34 -9.40
N PRO A 164 10.18 -1.46 -10.08
CA PRO A 164 9.32 -2.51 -9.56
C PRO A 164 9.98 -3.19 -8.37
N VAL A 165 9.20 -3.54 -7.35
CA VAL A 165 9.66 -4.35 -6.23
C VAL A 165 9.22 -5.80 -6.47
N SER A 166 10.17 -6.74 -6.39
CA SER A 166 9.91 -8.17 -6.56
C SER A 166 10.46 -8.95 -5.38
N LEU A 167 9.90 -10.14 -5.14
CA LEU A 167 10.47 -11.11 -4.21
C LEU A 167 11.07 -12.26 -5.01
N VAL A 168 12.34 -12.58 -4.78
CA VAL A 168 13.05 -13.64 -5.50
C VAL A 168 13.45 -14.73 -4.53
N ARG A 169 13.07 -15.96 -4.83
CA ARG A 169 13.42 -17.13 -4.03
C ARG A 169 14.83 -17.61 -4.38
N ASN A 170 15.50 -18.23 -3.42
CA ASN A 170 16.87 -18.75 -3.57
C ASN A 170 17.09 -19.75 -4.73
N ASP A 171 16.03 -20.32 -5.30
CA ASP A 171 16.07 -21.19 -6.48
C ASP A 171 15.69 -20.49 -7.80
N GLY A 172 15.55 -19.16 -7.78
CA GLY A 172 15.34 -18.33 -8.97
C GLY A 172 13.88 -18.05 -9.32
N ILE A 173 12.91 -18.44 -8.48
CA ILE A 173 11.51 -18.04 -8.68
C ILE A 173 11.33 -16.57 -8.37
N ILE A 174 10.76 -15.82 -9.30
CA ILE A 174 10.45 -14.39 -9.16
C ILE A 174 8.95 -14.25 -8.91
N TYR A 175 8.58 -13.62 -7.80
CA TYR A 175 7.21 -13.25 -7.46
C TYR A 175 7.04 -11.75 -7.65
N ALA A 176 6.23 -11.37 -8.64
CA ALA A 176 5.90 -9.97 -8.90
C ALA A 176 4.93 -9.47 -7.82
N THR A 177 5.28 -8.37 -7.14
CA THR A 177 4.44 -7.80 -6.08
C THR A 177 3.36 -6.86 -6.63
N GLY A 178 3.53 -6.35 -7.86
CA GLY A 178 2.74 -5.27 -8.42
C GLY A 178 3.02 -3.88 -7.81
N LEU A 179 3.91 -3.79 -6.82
CA LEU A 179 4.29 -2.55 -6.17
C LEU A 179 5.59 -1.98 -6.76
N THR A 180 5.72 -0.66 -6.69
CA THR A 180 6.89 0.07 -7.15
C THR A 180 7.47 0.92 -6.01
N PHE A 181 8.79 1.03 -5.97
CA PHE A 181 9.49 1.99 -5.12
C PHE A 181 9.84 3.23 -5.95
N THR A 182 9.70 4.42 -5.37
CA THR A 182 10.01 5.69 -6.05
C THR A 182 11.21 6.35 -5.38
N TYR A 183 12.29 6.49 -6.15
CA TYR A 183 13.41 7.34 -5.79
C TYR A 183 13.07 8.79 -6.14
N THR A 184 13.12 9.70 -5.17
CA THR A 184 12.91 11.13 -5.37
C THR A 184 14.25 11.87 -5.38
N PRO A 185 14.39 12.95 -6.19
CA PRO A 185 15.52 13.86 -6.08
C PRO A 185 15.67 14.38 -4.65
N GLU A 186 16.83 14.19 -4.02
CA GLU A 186 17.22 15.11 -2.96
C GLU A 186 17.43 16.51 -3.59
N PRO A 187 17.04 17.60 -2.91
CA PRO A 187 17.28 18.95 -3.40
C PRO A 187 18.78 19.29 -3.39
N GLY A 188 19.52 18.79 -4.37
CA GLY A 188 20.94 19.06 -4.62
C GLY A 188 21.89 18.61 -3.50
N PRO A 189 23.21 18.61 -3.75
CA PRO A 189 24.18 18.41 -2.69
C PRO A 189 24.00 19.51 -1.64
N ARG A 190 23.65 19.12 -0.41
CA ARG A 190 23.73 20.05 0.73
C ARG A 190 25.16 20.57 0.79
N PRO A 191 25.41 21.89 0.77
CA PRO A 191 26.76 22.39 0.93
C PRO A 191 27.31 21.84 2.25
N HIS A 192 28.45 21.14 2.18
CA HIS A 192 29.19 20.65 3.34
C HIS A 192 29.24 21.76 4.37
N CYS A 193 28.67 21.53 5.56
CA CYS A 193 28.61 22.52 6.63
C CYS A 193 30.05 22.74 7.14
N PRO A 194 30.71 23.89 6.85
CA PRO A 194 32.10 24.11 7.26
C PRO A 194 32.37 24.03 8.78
N PRO A 195 31.41 24.33 9.70
CA PRO A 195 31.68 24.26 11.14
C PRO A 195 32.06 22.87 11.64
N ALA A 196 31.61 21.80 10.99
CA ALA A 196 31.93 20.43 11.42
C ALA A 196 33.41 20.10 11.18
N ASP A 197 33.99 20.58 10.07
CA ASP A 197 35.40 20.38 9.73
C ASP A 197 36.34 21.22 10.60
N GLU A 198 35.92 22.41 11.03
CA GLU A 198 36.67 23.24 11.98
C GLU A 198 36.76 22.61 13.37
N ILE A 199 35.68 21.97 13.83
CA ILE A 199 35.67 21.24 15.10
C ILE A 199 36.58 19.99 15.01
N MET A 200 36.57 19.30 13.87
CA MET A 200 37.39 18.09 13.64
C MET A 200 38.89 18.37 13.42
N ARG A 201 39.27 19.61 13.07
CA ARG A 201 40.67 20.03 12.84
C ARG A 201 41.38 20.62 14.05
N ALA A 202 40.74 20.75 15.22
CA ALA A 202 41.38 21.30 16.41
C ALA A 202 42.63 20.46 16.80
N PRO A 203 43.86 21.03 16.78
CA PRO A 203 45.07 20.28 17.12
C PRO A 203 45.17 20.09 18.64
N ARG A 204 45.27 18.82 19.07
CA ARG A 204 45.64 18.44 20.43
C ARG A 204 47.09 18.86 20.71
N ASN A 205 47.29 20.03 21.29
CA ASN A 205 48.54 20.38 21.96
C ASN A 205 48.21 21.06 23.29
N LEU A 206 48.41 20.36 24.40
CA LEU A 206 48.80 20.88 25.72
C LEU A 206 49.37 19.72 26.58
N PRO A 207 50.45 19.94 27.35
CA PRO A 207 51.30 18.89 27.88
C PRO A 207 50.83 18.30 29.22
N HIS A 208 51.41 17.14 29.52
CA HIS A 208 51.20 16.26 30.66
C HIS A 208 51.71 16.86 31.99
N ASN A 209 50.84 16.99 33.01
CA ASN A 209 51.20 16.73 34.42
C ASN A 209 49.94 16.51 35.31
N GLN A 210 49.97 15.42 36.09
CA GLN A 210 48.96 14.87 37.04
C GLN A 210 48.81 15.69 38.36
N PRO A 211 47.94 15.34 39.36
CA PRO A 211 47.08 14.14 39.55
C PRO A 211 45.63 14.34 40.06
N SER A 212 44.82 13.28 39.88
CA SER A 212 43.65 12.76 40.65
C SER A 212 42.64 13.72 41.32
N MET A 213 41.36 13.63 40.92
CA MET A 213 40.21 13.51 41.84
C MET A 213 38.92 13.09 41.10
N ALA A 214 38.19 12.16 41.74
CA ALA A 214 36.81 11.69 41.59
C ALA A 214 35.95 12.12 40.37
N THR A 215 35.38 11.11 39.70
CA THR A 215 34.20 11.19 38.81
C THR A 215 32.94 11.64 39.56
N PRO A 216 32.13 12.57 39.01
CA PRO A 216 30.74 12.72 39.42
C PRO A 216 29.78 12.02 38.44
N ALA A 217 28.69 11.52 39.03
CA ALA A 217 27.63 10.77 38.39
C ALA A 217 26.64 11.67 37.62
N ILE A 218 25.91 11.03 36.72
CA ILE A 218 24.81 11.57 35.92
C ILE A 218 23.63 11.92 36.83
N ALA A 219 23.40 13.20 37.07
CA ALA A 219 22.09 13.79 37.38
C ALA A 219 22.24 15.31 37.35
N ASP A 220 21.45 15.96 36.48
CA ASP A 220 20.94 17.34 36.56
C ASP A 220 20.95 18.01 35.19
N VAL A 221 20.02 17.55 34.34
CA VAL A 221 19.53 18.32 33.18
C VAL A 221 18.08 18.71 33.51
N PRO A 222 17.74 19.99 33.71
CA PRO A 222 16.37 20.39 34.02
C PRO A 222 15.59 20.59 32.72
N TRP A 223 14.64 19.69 32.45
CA TRP A 223 13.62 19.84 31.41
C TRP A 223 12.29 20.30 32.03
N ASN A 224 11.68 21.32 31.43
CA ASN A 224 10.29 21.78 31.51
C ASN A 224 9.64 22.10 32.87
N SER A 225 9.39 23.39 33.09
CA SER A 225 8.26 23.88 33.89
C SER A 225 7.20 24.52 32.97
N HIS A 226 6.07 23.84 32.83
CA HIS A 226 4.86 24.37 32.17
C HIS A 226 4.15 25.40 33.08
N HIS A 227 3.77 26.55 32.53
CA HIS A 227 2.85 27.52 33.13
C HIS A 227 1.42 27.35 32.57
N PRO A 228 0.34 27.47 33.39
CA PRO A 228 -1.03 27.63 32.89
C PRO A 228 -1.44 29.13 32.79
N PRO A 229 -2.43 29.48 31.93
CA PRO A 229 -2.80 30.87 31.66
C PRO A 229 -3.78 31.43 32.71
N GLY A 230 -3.63 32.72 33.01
CA GLY A 230 -4.49 33.47 33.95
C GLY A 230 -5.82 33.92 33.36
N GLN A 231 -6.85 33.97 34.20
CA GLN A 231 -8.15 34.59 33.95
C GLN A 231 -8.08 36.12 34.04
N PRO A 232 -8.88 36.88 33.26
CA PRO A 232 -9.13 38.29 33.51
C PRO A 232 -10.44 38.48 34.31
N GLY A 233 -10.38 39.27 35.36
CA GLY A 233 -11.55 39.74 36.10
C GLY A 233 -11.58 41.26 36.15
N LEU A 234 -12.60 41.83 35.50
CA LEU A 234 -13.48 42.96 35.85
C LEU A 234 -14.00 43.64 34.58
#